data_AF-A0A7D5M7S9-F1
#
_entry.id   AF-A0A7D5M7S9-F1
#
_cell.length_a   1.000
_cell.length_b   1.000
_cell.length_c   1.000
_cell.angle_alpha   90.00
_cell.angle_beta   90.00
_cell.angle_gamma   90.00
#
_symmetry.space_group_name_H-M   'P 1'
#
loop_
_entity.id
_entity.type
_entity.pdbx_description
1 polymer ?
#
loop_
_entity_poly.entity_id
_entity_poly.type
_entity_poly.pdbx_seq_one_letter_code
_entity_poly.pdbx_strand_id
1 'polypeptide(L)'
;MSHGEQIREKIPVQTKFGNCILYFTNFVVTLESVTKGLVLELDHESVLSFHPVDKKSLKLTWSENNSIYEMIINYEKSDDIANKFKEIQNDHMDSLRIAGIKIKEKMPKQVEMKKIRVH
;
A
#
# COMPACT_ATOMS: atom_id res chain seq x y z
N MET A 1 -0.95 -9.61 -16.73
CA MET A 1 -1.80 -8.43 -16.85
C MET A 1 -3.19 -8.86 -17.28
N SER A 2 -4.15 -8.71 -16.38
CA SER A 2 -5.56 -9.01 -16.61
C SER A 2 -6.18 -7.99 -17.57
N HIS A 3 -7.29 -8.36 -18.23
CA HIS A 3 -7.95 -7.50 -19.21
C HIS A 3 -8.43 -6.20 -18.55
N GLY A 4 -7.90 -5.05 -18.97
CA GLY A 4 -8.24 -3.72 -18.40
C GLY A 4 -7.30 -3.23 -17.30
N GLU A 5 -6.22 -3.95 -16.98
CA GLU A 5 -5.18 -3.43 -16.08
C GLU A 5 -4.40 -2.27 -16.72
N GLN A 6 -4.21 -1.20 -15.97
CA GLN A 6 -3.49 0.00 -16.39
C GLN A 6 -2.51 0.44 -15.31
N ILE A 7 -1.26 0.67 -15.71
CA ILE A 7 -0.25 1.29 -14.86
C ILE A 7 -0.63 2.76 -14.67
N ARG A 8 -0.85 3.16 -13.42
CA ARG A 8 -1.08 4.55 -13.01
C ARG A 8 0.24 5.25 -12.74
N GLU A 9 1.15 4.56 -12.07
CA GLU A 9 2.43 5.10 -11.64
C GLU A 9 3.53 4.05 -11.74
N LYS A 10 4.74 4.52 -12.07
CA LYS A 10 5.95 3.70 -12.17
C LYS A 10 7.08 4.43 -11.47
N ILE A 11 7.57 3.86 -10.37
CA ILE A 11 8.53 4.53 -9.48
C ILE A 11 9.77 3.65 -9.33
N PRO A 12 10.93 4.09 -9.82
CA PRO A 12 12.21 3.43 -9.53
C PRO A 12 12.50 3.55 -8.03
N VAL A 13 12.76 2.42 -7.37
CA VAL A 13 13.03 2.35 -5.93
C VAL A 13 14.16 1.38 -5.64
N GLN A 14 14.76 1.46 -4.46
CA GLN A 14 15.76 0.51 -4.01
C GLN A 14 15.25 -0.31 -2.82
N THR A 15 15.46 -1.62 -2.86
CA THR A 15 15.04 -2.52 -1.78
C THR A 15 16.16 -3.51 -1.43
N LYS A 16 15.91 -4.41 -0.48
CA LYS A 16 16.82 -5.54 -0.20
C LYS A 16 17.05 -6.48 -1.40
N PHE A 17 16.20 -6.38 -2.43
CA PHE A 17 16.31 -7.15 -3.67
C PHE A 17 17.06 -6.39 -4.78
N GLY A 18 17.66 -5.24 -4.46
CA GLY A 18 18.39 -4.38 -5.39
C GLY A 18 17.51 -3.28 -5.98
N ASN A 19 17.89 -2.83 -7.18
CA ASN A 19 17.11 -1.85 -7.93
C ASN A 19 15.80 -2.48 -8.40
N CYS A 20 14.70 -1.87 -8.00
CA CYS A 20 13.36 -2.33 -8.29
C CYS A 20 12.53 -1.21 -8.93
N ILE A 21 11.39 -1.59 -9.47
CA ILE A 21 10.37 -0.68 -9.94
C ILE A 21 9.09 -1.02 -9.19
N LEU A 22 8.55 -0.03 -8.49
CA LEU A 22 7.24 -0.08 -7.86
C LEU A 22 6.21 0.42 -8.86
N TYR A 23 5.24 -0.42 -9.17
CA TYR A 23 4.10 -0.09 -10.01
C TYR A 23 2.86 0.04 -9.14
N PHE A 24 2.11 1.12 -9.35
CA PHE A 24 0.73 1.19 -8.92
C PHE A 24 -0.14 1.01 -10.15
N THR A 25 -0.97 -0.02 -10.16
CA THR A 25 -2.00 -0.23 -11.18
C THR A 25 -3.37 0.08 -10.60
N ASN A 26 -4.40 0.03 -11.45
CA ASN A 26 -5.78 0.14 -10.99
C ASN A 26 -6.26 -1.04 -10.13
N PHE A 27 -5.52 -2.15 -10.08
CA PHE A 27 -5.91 -3.36 -9.32
C PHE A 27 -4.89 -3.78 -8.27
N VAL A 28 -3.60 -3.67 -8.57
CA VAL A 28 -2.54 -4.19 -7.72
C VAL A 28 -1.42 -3.18 -7.53
N VAL A 29 -0.64 -3.44 -6.48
CA VAL A 29 0.66 -2.85 -6.23
C VAL A 29 1.71 -3.91 -6.52
N THR A 30 2.61 -3.61 -7.44
CA THR A 30 3.61 -4.58 -7.92
C THR A 30 5.02 -4.07 -7.67
N LEU A 31 5.92 -4.94 -7.20
CA LEU A 31 7.34 -4.67 -7.09
C LEU A 31 8.11 -5.64 -7.99
N GLU A 32 8.86 -5.09 -8.93
CA GLU A 32 9.68 -5.87 -9.86
C GLU A 32 11.15 -5.51 -9.68
N SER A 33 12.00 -6.52 -9.44
CA SER A 33 13.44 -6.35 -9.42
C SER A 33 14.00 -6.42 -10.83
N VAL A 34 14.88 -5.48 -11.19
CA VAL A 34 15.53 -5.43 -12.52
C VAL A 34 16.30 -6.73 -12.84
N THR A 35 16.79 -7.42 -11.81
CA THR A 35 17.61 -8.63 -11.98
C THR A 35 16.87 -9.93 -11.67
N LYS A 36 15.77 -9.88 -10.90
CA LYS A 36 15.05 -11.07 -10.42
C LYS A 36 13.62 -11.19 -10.95
N GLY A 37 13.12 -10.19 -11.68
CA GLY A 37 11.74 -10.15 -12.14
C GLY A 37 10.77 -9.82 -11.01
N LEU A 38 9.55 -10.35 -11.09
CA LEU A 38 8.47 -10.08 -10.14
C LEU A 38 8.87 -10.52 -8.71
N VAL A 39 8.87 -9.57 -7.77
CA VAL A 39 9.19 -9.80 -6.35
C VAL A 39 7.92 -9.87 -5.52
N LEU A 40 6.94 -9.02 -5.82
CA LEU A 40 5.73 -8.86 -5.02
C LEU A 40 4.59 -8.38 -5.91
N GLU A 41 3.40 -8.92 -5.71
CA GLU A 41 2.14 -8.47 -6.30
C GLU A 41 1.09 -8.51 -5.19
N LEU A 42 0.46 -7.37 -4.91
CA LEU A 42 -0.52 -7.22 -3.83
C LEU A 42 -1.78 -6.55 -4.35
N ASP A 43 -2.94 -7.12 -4.05
CA ASP A 43 -4.21 -6.41 -4.23
C ASP A 43 -4.24 -5.17 -3.32
N HIS A 44 -4.89 -4.10 -3.77
CA HIS A 44 -5.03 -2.87 -2.97
C HIS A 44 -5.65 -3.12 -1.59
N GLU A 45 -6.55 -4.09 -1.47
CA GLU A 45 -7.19 -4.48 -0.20
C GLU A 45 -6.23 -5.16 0.79
N SER A 46 -5.17 -5.78 0.28
CA SER A 46 -4.15 -6.46 1.09
C SER A 46 -3.09 -5.47 1.60
N VAL A 47 -2.91 -4.34 0.92
CA VAL A 47 -2.01 -3.28 1.34
C VAL A 47 -2.62 -2.50 2.50
N LEU A 48 -2.02 -2.64 3.69
CA LEU A 48 -2.47 -1.95 4.89
C LEU A 48 -1.94 -0.53 4.97
N SER A 49 -0.67 -0.31 4.60
CA SER A 49 -0.10 1.04 4.58
C SER A 49 1.20 1.15 3.79
N PHE A 50 1.44 2.36 3.31
CA PHE A 50 2.75 2.88 2.94
C PHE A 50 3.09 4.03 3.90
N HIS A 51 4.00 3.80 4.83
CA HIS A 51 4.35 4.74 5.89
C HIS A 51 5.79 5.25 5.73
N PRO A 52 6.02 6.57 5.58
CA PRO A 52 7.37 7.13 5.59
C PRO A 52 8.06 6.81 6.93
N VAL A 53 9.22 6.16 6.88
CA VAL A 53 10.06 5.93 8.08
C VAL A 53 10.96 7.13 8.31
N ASP A 54 11.48 7.67 7.21
CA ASP A 54 12.26 8.89 7.13
C ASP A 54 12.07 9.50 5.73
N LYS A 55 12.76 10.60 5.41
CA LYS A 55 12.61 11.31 4.12
C LYS A 55 12.99 10.45 2.89
N LYS A 56 13.79 9.42 3.08
CA LYS A 56 14.36 8.56 2.03
C LYS A 56 13.89 7.11 2.10
N SER A 57 13.05 6.76 3.06
CA SER A 57 12.65 5.38 3.32
C SER A 57 11.15 5.29 3.62
N LEU A 58 10.52 4.25 3.09
CA LEU A 58 9.10 3.96 3.20
C LEU A 58 8.93 2.52 3.67
N LYS A 59 8.04 2.30 4.62
CA LYS A 59 7.61 0.96 5.05
C LYS A 59 6.31 0.60 4.35
N LEU A 60 6.35 -0.43 3.51
CA LEU A 60 5.19 -1.12 2.99
C LEU A 60 4.77 -2.19 4.00
N THR A 61 3.52 -2.15 4.44
CA THR A 61 2.91 -3.16 5.31
C THR A 61 1.68 -3.73 4.62
N TRP A 62 1.57 -5.05 4.57
CA TRP A 62 0.44 -5.76 3.98
C TRP A 62 0.02 -6.95 4.84
N SER A 63 -1.21 -7.41 4.62
CA SER A 63 -1.71 -8.65 5.19
C SER A 63 -1.80 -9.73 4.12
N GLU A 64 -1.46 -10.95 4.49
CA GLU A 64 -1.64 -12.14 3.68
C GLU A 64 -1.84 -13.34 4.60
N ASN A 65 -2.84 -14.19 4.34
CA ASN A 65 -3.11 -15.39 5.14
C ASN A 65 -3.20 -15.13 6.67
N ASN A 66 -3.90 -14.06 7.08
CA ASN A 66 -4.03 -13.59 8.47
C ASN A 66 -2.70 -13.21 9.16
N SER A 67 -1.62 -13.06 8.39
CA SER A 67 -0.32 -12.62 8.88
C SER A 67 -0.02 -11.22 8.35
N ILE A 68 0.79 -10.45 9.09
CA ILE A 68 1.23 -9.11 8.70
C ILE A 68 2.69 -9.18 8.30
N TYR A 69 2.99 -8.59 7.15
CA TYR A 69 4.33 -8.53 6.59
C TYR A 69 4.75 -7.09 6.35
N GLU A 70 6.07 -6.86 6.37
CA GLU A 70 6.64 -5.53 6.21
C GLU A 70 7.87 -5.55 5.29
N MET A 71 8.06 -4.47 4.54
CA MET A 71 9.21 -4.24 3.69
C MET A 71 9.64 -2.77 3.72
N ILE A 72 10.96 -2.54 3.79
CA ILE A 72 11.54 -1.22 3.61
C ILE A 72 11.87 -1.00 2.13
N ILE A 73 11.40 0.13 1.61
CA ILE A 73 11.62 0.63 0.27
C ILE A 73 12.31 1.99 0.38
N ASN A 74 13.50 2.12 -0.21
CA ASN A 74 14.26 3.35 -0.22
C ASN A 74 13.93 4.16 -1.47
N TYR A 75 13.60 5.43 -1.29
CA TYR A 75 13.26 6.38 -2.34
C TYR A 75 13.43 7.82 -1.83
N GLU A 76 14.02 8.71 -2.63
CA GLU A 76 14.45 10.06 -2.20
C GLU A 76 13.33 10.98 -1.67
N LYS A 77 12.07 10.66 -1.95
CA LYS A 77 10.88 11.39 -1.47
C LYS A 77 9.79 10.41 -1.02
N SER A 78 10.03 9.73 0.09
CA SER A 78 9.12 8.69 0.62
C SER A 78 7.69 9.20 0.84
N ASP A 79 7.52 10.46 1.28
CA ASP A 79 6.23 11.11 1.46
C ASP A 79 5.40 11.16 0.15
N ASP A 80 6.05 11.37 -1.00
CA ASP A 80 5.38 11.42 -2.30
C ASP A 80 4.73 10.07 -2.62
N ILE A 81 5.41 8.96 -2.33
CA ILE A 81 4.85 7.62 -2.56
C ILE A 81 3.66 7.35 -1.64
N ALA A 82 3.77 7.72 -0.37
CA ALA A 82 2.69 7.54 0.59
C ALA A 82 1.43 8.32 0.20
N ASN A 83 1.59 9.55 -0.30
CA ASN A 83 0.48 10.38 -0.77
C ASN A 83 -0.14 9.83 -2.06
N LYS A 84 0.69 9.45 -3.05
CA LYS A 84 0.22 8.82 -4.29
C LYS A 84 -0.56 7.55 -4.03
N PHE A 85 -0.10 6.70 -3.11
CA PHE A 85 -0.84 5.48 -2.77
C PHE A 85 -2.23 5.80 -2.19
N LYS A 86 -2.35 6.80 -1.31
CA LYS A 86 -3.65 7.22 -0.76
C LYS A 86 -4.59 7.74 -1.84
N GLU A 87 -4.09 8.51 -2.79
CA GLU A 87 -4.88 8.99 -3.93
C GLU A 87 -5.42 7.81 -4.76
N ILE A 88 -4.55 6.86 -5.13
CA ILE A 88 -4.93 5.69 -5.92
C ILE A 88 -5.89 4.77 -5.15
N GLN A 89 -5.67 4.59 -3.85
CA GLN A 89 -6.54 3.78 -3.01
C GLN A 89 -7.94 4.41 -2.90
N ASN A 90 -8.04 5.73 -2.75
CA ASN A 90 -9.32 6.43 -2.72
C ASN A 90 -10.06 6.28 -4.06
N ASP A 91 -9.36 6.48 -5.19
CA ASP A 91 -9.95 6.31 -6.52
C ASP A 91 -10.46 4.88 -6.77
N HIS A 92 -9.71 3.87 -6.29
CA HIS A 92 -10.10 2.48 -6.36
C HIS A 92 -11.37 2.22 -5.53
N MET A 93 -11.43 2.71 -4.30
CA MET A 93 -12.59 2.55 -3.42
C MET A 93 -13.84 3.27 -3.95
N ASP A 94 -13.67 4.46 -4.54
CA ASP A 94 -14.77 5.17 -5.17
C ASP A 94 -15.28 4.46 -6.43
N SER A 95 -14.39 3.86 -7.21
CA SER A 95 -14.76 3.01 -8.35
C SER A 95 -15.59 1.80 -7.91
N LEU A 96 -15.22 1.13 -6.80
CA LEU A 96 -15.99 0.02 -6.22
C LEU A 96 -17.36 0.46 -5.71
N ARG A 97 -17.46 1.65 -5.10
CA ARG A 97 -18.73 2.24 -4.65
C ARG A 97 -19.66 2.54 -5.83
N ILE A 98 -19.14 3.15 -6.90
CA ILE A 98 -19.91 3.46 -8.12
C ILE A 98 -20.39 2.17 -8.80
N ALA A 99 -19.57 1.12 -8.79
CA ALA A 99 -19.92 -0.20 -9.32
C ALA A 99 -20.99 -0.95 -8.48
N GLY A 100 -21.48 -0.37 -7.38
CA GLY A 100 -22.56 -0.94 -6.55
C GLY A 100 -22.10 -2.07 -5.62
N ILE A 101 -20.79 -2.25 -5.44
CA ILE A 101 -20.26 -3.24 -4.50
C ILE A 101 -20.43 -2.66 -3.08
N LYS A 102 -21.38 -3.21 -2.31
CA LYS A 102 -21.60 -2.84 -0.90
C LYS A 102 -20.38 -3.23 -0.05
N ILE A 103 -19.42 -2.33 0.07
CA ILE A 103 -18.35 -2.46 1.06
C ILE A 103 -18.98 -2.20 2.42
N LYS A 104 -19.13 -3.26 3.23
CA LYS A 104 -19.51 -3.13 4.65
C LYS A 104 -18.34 -2.47 5.38
N GLU A 105 -18.33 -1.15 5.47
CA GLU A 105 -17.40 -0.42 6.32
C GLU A 105 -17.60 -0.85 7.78
N LYS A 106 -16.71 -1.72 8.30
CA LYS A 106 -16.50 -1.83 9.74
C LYS A 106 -15.52 -0.74 10.15
N MET A 107 -16.03 0.45 10.44
CA MET A 107 -15.22 1.47 11.12
C MET A 107 -14.79 0.90 12.49
N PRO A 108 -13.51 0.96 12.87
CA PRO A 108 -13.10 0.64 14.24
C PRO A 108 -13.72 1.68 15.18
N LYS A 109 -14.51 1.21 16.17
CA LYS A 109 -15.02 2.06 17.25
C LYS A 109 -13.82 2.63 18.02
N GLN A 110 -13.78 3.96 18.17
CA GLN A 110 -12.88 4.64 19.10
C GLN A 110 -12.94 3.97 20.47
N VAL A 111 -11.80 3.51 20.97
CA VAL A 111 -11.65 3.05 22.34
C VAL A 111 -11.56 4.29 23.23
N GLU A 112 -12.60 4.58 24.00
CA GLU A 112 -12.54 5.58 25.08
C GLU A 112 -11.55 5.11 26.16
N MET A 113 -10.42 5.80 26.30
CA MET A 113 -9.54 5.63 27.44
C MET A 113 -10.17 6.25 28.69
N LYS A 114 -10.79 5.42 29.54
CA LYS A 114 -11.14 5.82 30.90
C LYS A 114 -9.86 6.04 31.71
N LYS A 115 -9.58 7.28 32.10
CA LYS A 115 -8.53 7.60 33.09
C LYS A 115 -8.90 6.97 34.43
N ILE A 116 -8.13 5.98 34.87
CA ILE A 116 -8.19 5.44 36.23
C ILE A 116 -7.38 6.39 37.13
N ARG A 117 -8.03 7.05 38.09
CA ARG A 117 -7.36 7.72 39.21
C ARG A 117 -7.03 6.68 40.26
N VAL A 118 -5.74 6.49 40.53
CA VAL A 118 -5.25 5.73 41.69
C VAL A 118 -5.28 6.69 42.88
N HIS A 119 -5.95 6.28 43.97
CA HIS A 119 -5.84 6.91 45.29
C HIS A 119 -4.80 6.17 46.11
#